data_AF-A0A419DH36-F1
#
_entry.id   AF-A0A419DH36-F1
#
_cell.length_a   1.000
_cell.length_b   1.000
_cell.length_c   1.000
_cell.angle_alpha   90.00
_cell.angle_beta   90.00
_cell.angle_gamma   90.00
#
_symmetry.space_group_name_H-M   'P 1'
#
loop_
_entity.id
_entity.type
_entity.pdbx_description
1 polymer ?
#
loop_
_entity_poly.entity_id
_entity_poly.type
_entity_poly.pdbx_seq_one_letter_code
_entity_poly.pdbx_strand_id
1 'polypeptide(L)'
;IAKKAGITSILGVPVACGEETYGAIRVYFKEPYSVTNQDTSFVVTLAHLAALALCGVEARSGNGAVQKAAGEPAEASKQRSTVHFAHESEAEFAHILDFYGIDWIYEPRSFPLENKSEHASEMFTPDFYIPSLDLYVELTTMKQNLVTGKNRKLRQLKALYPEIKISLLYKNDYDRLLAKYGAGPLAQSRAHGIRRVLFSASEIDKRVRQLAEKMSADYAERRPILVGVQRGFLCFMADLMRQITVPLDLDFMAISHYSQEEGVRVTKDIDMQAKDRHVILVEDIVDTGITLNYMLKHLRAKEPASLAVCALLDRRARRLVDEKLDYVGFEVPDEFVVGYGLDFHEEYRNLPFIAVPEIKEFPQK
;
A
#
# COMPACT_ATOMS: atom_id res chain seq x y z
N ILE A 1 -9.46 -14.32 23.75
CA ILE A 1 -8.37 -13.70 22.96
C ILE A 1 -8.10 -12.27 23.45
N ALA A 2 -9.08 -11.36 23.46
CA ALA A 2 -8.93 -9.97 23.97
C ALA A 2 -8.38 -9.87 25.41
N LYS A 3 -8.92 -10.65 26.37
CA LYS A 3 -8.44 -10.69 27.77
C LYS A 3 -7.01 -11.21 27.92
N LYS A 4 -6.58 -12.12 27.03
CA LYS A 4 -5.22 -12.71 27.00
C LYS A 4 -4.20 -11.73 26.39
N ALA A 5 -4.67 -10.78 25.56
CA ALA A 5 -3.88 -9.72 24.95
C ALA A 5 -3.92 -8.40 25.73
N GLY A 6 -4.55 -8.40 26.92
CA GLY A 6 -4.68 -7.21 27.77
C GLY A 6 -5.65 -6.14 27.24
N ILE A 7 -6.52 -6.46 26.28
CA ILE A 7 -7.45 -5.48 25.70
C ILE A 7 -8.65 -5.31 26.63
N THR A 8 -8.91 -4.07 27.04
CA THR A 8 -9.93 -3.69 28.02
C THR A 8 -11.10 -2.92 27.41
N SER A 9 -10.91 -2.26 26.27
CA SER A 9 -12.00 -1.62 25.50
C SER A 9 -11.72 -1.64 24.00
N ILE A 10 -12.78 -1.48 23.19
CA ILE A 10 -12.72 -1.52 21.72
C ILE A 10 -13.64 -0.43 21.12
N LEU A 11 -13.17 0.25 20.08
CA LEU A 11 -13.97 1.11 19.21
C LEU A 11 -13.93 0.53 17.79
N GLY A 12 -15.09 0.24 17.22
CA GLY A 12 -15.21 -0.33 15.87
C GLY A 12 -16.07 0.55 14.98
N VAL A 13 -15.58 0.86 13.79
CA VAL A 13 -16.34 1.61 12.78
C VAL A 13 -16.26 0.90 11.44
N PRO A 14 -17.40 0.63 10.76
CA PRO A 14 -17.39 0.00 9.44
C PRO A 14 -16.74 0.91 8.39
N VAL A 15 -15.98 0.29 7.49
CA VAL A 15 -15.50 0.90 6.25
C VAL A 15 -16.52 0.55 5.18
N ALA A 16 -17.35 1.51 4.80
CA ALA A 16 -18.44 1.30 3.86
C ALA A 16 -18.44 2.38 2.79
N CYS A 17 -18.85 2.01 1.58
CA CYS A 17 -19.02 2.89 0.44
C CYS A 17 -20.38 2.60 -0.18
N GLY A 18 -21.29 3.59 -0.14
CA GLY A 18 -22.70 3.33 -0.44
C GLY A 18 -23.34 2.36 0.56
N GLU A 19 -24.05 1.35 0.05
CA GLU A 19 -24.68 0.30 0.87
C GLU A 19 -23.73 -0.88 1.16
N GLU A 20 -22.57 -0.95 0.50
CA GLU A 20 -21.60 -2.04 0.68
C GLU A 20 -20.58 -1.75 1.79
N THR A 21 -20.34 -2.77 2.63
CA THR A 21 -19.34 -2.71 3.72
C THR A 21 -18.13 -3.57 3.36
N TYR A 22 -16.98 -2.93 3.22
CA TYR A 22 -15.71 -3.53 2.80
C TYR A 22 -14.86 -4.01 3.99
N GLY A 23 -15.20 -3.58 5.20
CA GLY A 23 -14.49 -3.98 6.41
C GLY A 23 -14.87 -3.14 7.63
N ALA A 24 -14.01 -3.16 8.64
CA ALA A 24 -14.17 -2.28 9.80
C ALA A 24 -12.80 -1.90 10.38
N ILE A 25 -12.63 -0.63 10.70
CA ILE A 25 -11.50 -0.16 11.51
C ILE A 25 -11.84 -0.44 12.96
N ARG A 26 -10.97 -1.19 13.65
CA ARG A 26 -11.10 -1.51 15.06
C ARG A 26 -9.88 -0.99 15.83
N VAL A 27 -10.14 -0.19 16.85
CA VAL A 27 -9.15 0.36 17.77
C VAL A 27 -9.29 -0.38 19.10
N TYR A 28 -8.18 -0.90 19.61
CA TYR A 28 -8.12 -1.70 20.82
C TYR A 28 -7.29 -0.97 21.88
N PHE A 29 -7.81 -0.86 23.09
CA PHE A 29 -7.12 -0.21 24.21
C PHE A 29 -6.66 -1.24 25.22
N LYS A 30 -5.41 -1.11 25.68
CA LYS A 30 -4.84 -2.00 26.71
C LYS A 30 -5.19 -1.55 28.14
N GLU A 31 -5.47 -0.26 28.30
CA GLU A 31 -5.92 0.34 29.56
C GLU A 31 -7.36 0.81 29.43
N PRO A 32 -8.13 0.86 30.53
CA PRO A 32 -9.50 1.37 30.51
C PRO A 32 -9.52 2.80 29.97
N TYR A 33 -10.07 2.97 28.77
CA TYR A 33 -10.14 4.25 28.07
C TYR A 33 -11.59 4.59 27.77
N SER A 34 -12.02 5.79 28.16
CA SER A 34 -13.36 6.27 27.86
C SER A 34 -13.35 6.90 26.47
N VAL A 35 -13.88 6.17 25.50
CA VAL A 35 -13.98 6.62 24.11
C VAL A 35 -14.85 7.87 24.03
N THR A 36 -14.28 8.96 23.55
CA THR A 36 -14.98 10.23 23.39
C THR A 36 -15.69 10.31 22.02
N ASN A 37 -16.59 11.29 21.87
CA ASN A 37 -17.19 11.62 20.58
C ASN A 37 -16.14 12.05 19.54
N GLN A 38 -15.01 12.63 20.00
CA GLN A 38 -13.90 13.02 19.13
C GLN A 38 -13.15 11.78 18.62
N ASP A 39 -12.90 10.79 19.47
CA ASP A 39 -12.29 9.52 19.09
C ASP A 39 -13.18 8.75 18.10
N THR A 40 -14.48 8.76 18.34
CA THR A 40 -15.46 8.11 17.45
C THR A 40 -15.50 8.81 16.09
N SER A 41 -15.60 10.14 16.06
CA SER A 41 -15.57 10.94 14.81
C SER A 41 -14.26 10.78 14.04
N PHE A 42 -13.16 10.57 14.75
CA PHE A 42 -11.85 10.33 14.17
C PHE A 42 -11.78 8.96 13.48
N VAL A 43 -12.19 7.89 14.15
CA VAL A 43 -12.20 6.54 13.56
C VAL A 43 -13.21 6.43 12.41
N VAL A 44 -14.33 7.16 12.48
CA VAL A 44 -15.29 7.31 11.37
C VAL A 44 -14.66 8.03 10.17
N THR A 45 -13.91 9.09 10.41
CA THR A 45 -13.18 9.80 9.35
C THR A 45 -12.17 8.90 8.67
N LEU A 46 -11.37 8.15 9.43
CA LEU A 46 -10.44 7.17 8.89
C LEU A 46 -11.15 6.09 8.08
N ALA A 47 -12.33 5.65 8.53
CA ALA A 47 -13.12 4.65 7.81
C ALA A 47 -13.64 5.19 6.48
N HIS A 48 -14.07 6.45 6.41
CA HIS A 48 -14.48 7.08 5.16
C HIS A 48 -13.31 7.32 4.19
N LEU A 49 -12.14 7.70 4.69
CA LEU A 49 -10.93 7.85 3.87
C LEU A 49 -10.42 6.50 3.36
N ALA A 50 -10.52 5.44 4.17
CA ALA A 50 -10.23 4.09 3.72
C ALA A 50 -11.25 3.64 2.66
N ALA A 51 -12.53 3.93 2.84
CA ALA A 51 -13.58 3.64 1.85
C ALA A 51 -13.33 4.37 0.53
N LEU A 52 -12.87 5.64 0.57
CA LEU A 52 -12.44 6.41 -0.61
C LEU A 52 -11.34 5.71 -1.41
N ALA A 53 -10.28 5.28 -0.73
CA ALA A 53 -9.16 4.59 -1.37
C ALA A 53 -9.60 3.26 -1.99
N LEU A 54 -10.58 2.58 -1.39
CA LEU A 54 -11.13 1.32 -1.89
C LEU A 54 -12.09 1.53 -3.08
N CYS A 55 -12.98 2.51 -3.00
CA CYS A 55 -13.95 2.80 -4.07
C CYS A 55 -13.31 3.42 -5.33
N GLY A 56 -12.27 4.24 -5.19
CA GLY A 56 -11.50 4.76 -6.33
C GLY A 56 -10.80 3.66 -7.15
N VAL A 57 -10.52 2.51 -6.53
CA VAL A 57 -9.95 1.34 -7.21
C VAL A 57 -11.03 0.60 -8.03
N GLU A 58 -12.26 0.51 -7.54
CA GLU A 58 -13.36 -0.18 -8.23
C GLU A 58 -13.94 0.59 -9.42
N ALA A 59 -13.99 1.92 -9.36
CA ALA A 59 -14.41 2.75 -10.51
C ALA A 59 -13.52 2.56 -11.75
N ARG A 60 -12.26 2.12 -11.56
CA ARG A 60 -11.33 1.75 -12.65
C ARG A 60 -11.45 0.30 -13.11
N SER A 61 -12.23 -0.51 -12.40
CA SER A 61 -12.35 -1.96 -12.60
C SER A 61 -13.65 -2.38 -13.31
N GLY A 62 -14.61 -1.47 -13.48
CA GLY A 62 -15.92 -1.72 -14.09
C GLY A 62 -15.99 -1.43 -15.61
N ASN A 63 -15.89 -2.49 -16.42
CA ASN A 63 -16.38 -2.69 -17.79
C ASN A 63 -16.51 -1.52 -18.80
N GLY A 64 -15.79 -1.66 -19.94
CA GLY A 64 -16.37 -1.41 -21.27
C GLY A 64 -15.54 -0.59 -22.26
N ALA A 65 -14.80 -1.28 -23.14
CA ALA A 65 -14.31 -0.83 -24.45
C ALA A 65 -13.42 0.44 -24.51
N VAL A 66 -12.11 0.21 -24.49
CA VAL A 66 -11.13 1.17 -25.01
C VAL A 66 -11.27 1.25 -26.53
N GLN A 67 -12.08 2.19 -27.02
CA GLN A 67 -11.83 2.77 -28.33
C GLN A 67 -10.75 3.84 -28.18
N LYS A 68 -9.67 3.65 -28.93
CA LYS A 68 -8.62 4.64 -29.18
C LYS A 68 -9.27 5.95 -29.64
N ALA A 69 -9.12 7.00 -28.84
CA ALA A 69 -9.08 8.36 -29.34
C ALA A 69 -7.91 9.07 -28.65
N ALA A 70 -6.79 9.12 -29.37
CA ALA A 70 -5.84 10.22 -29.22
C ALA A 70 -6.59 11.50 -29.60
N GLY A 71 -7.12 12.18 -28.58
CA GLY A 71 -7.79 13.47 -28.66
C GLY A 71 -7.41 14.25 -27.41
N GLU A 72 -6.69 15.34 -27.65
CA GLU A 72 -6.11 16.33 -26.74
C GLU A 72 -6.73 16.45 -25.32
N PRO A 73 -5.91 16.43 -24.24
CA PRO A 73 -6.35 16.77 -22.89
C PRO A 73 -6.29 18.30 -22.65
N ALA A 74 -6.85 19.10 -23.55
CA ALA A 74 -6.51 20.53 -23.64
C ALA A 74 -7.43 21.51 -22.88
N GLU A 75 -8.58 21.08 -22.33
CA GLU A 75 -9.51 22.01 -21.66
C GLU A 75 -9.71 21.79 -20.15
N ALA A 76 -9.81 20.55 -19.65
CA ALA A 76 -9.94 20.31 -18.20
C ALA A 76 -8.61 20.42 -17.41
N SER A 77 -7.48 20.20 -18.08
CA SER A 77 -6.14 20.25 -17.47
C SER A 77 -5.64 21.68 -17.22
N LYS A 78 -6.14 22.68 -17.96
CA LYS A 78 -5.66 24.06 -17.87
C LYS A 78 -6.06 24.76 -16.57
N GLN A 79 -7.19 24.40 -15.96
CA GLN A 79 -7.66 25.02 -14.70
C GLN A 79 -6.96 24.48 -13.44
N ARG A 80 -6.50 23.22 -13.46
CA ARG A 80 -5.86 22.57 -12.29
C ARG A 80 -4.40 23.01 -12.11
N SER A 81 -3.74 23.46 -13.17
CA SER A 81 -2.34 23.93 -13.15
C SER A 81 -2.11 25.33 -12.54
N THR A 82 -3.18 26.02 -12.11
CA THR A 82 -3.13 27.43 -11.64
C THR A 82 -3.61 27.64 -10.20
N VAL A 83 -3.85 26.56 -9.43
CA VAL A 83 -4.32 26.67 -8.04
C VAL A 83 -3.16 27.03 -7.11
N HIS A 84 -3.26 28.19 -6.46
CA HIS A 84 -2.32 28.62 -5.42
C HIS A 84 -2.85 28.22 -4.05
N PHE A 85 -2.17 27.27 -3.40
CA PHE A 85 -2.50 26.81 -2.06
C PHE A 85 -1.97 27.78 -0.99
N ALA A 86 -2.77 28.01 0.05
CA ALA A 86 -2.40 28.86 1.18
C ALA A 86 -1.38 28.18 2.11
N HIS A 87 -1.36 26.84 2.16
CA HIS A 87 -0.41 26.08 2.98
C HIS A 87 0.16 24.85 2.27
N GLU A 88 1.39 24.45 2.61
CA GLU A 88 2.09 23.28 2.05
C GLU A 88 1.28 21.97 2.19
N SER A 89 0.61 21.78 3.33
CA SER A 89 -0.24 20.61 3.57
C SER A 89 -1.46 20.52 2.63
N GLU A 90 -1.96 21.64 2.13
CA GLU A 90 -3.05 21.66 1.15
C GLU A 90 -2.52 21.24 -0.22
N ALA A 91 -1.35 21.73 -0.62
CA ALA A 91 -0.69 21.32 -1.86
C ALA A 91 -0.35 19.82 -1.86
N GLU A 92 0.18 19.30 -0.75
CA GLU A 92 0.44 17.87 -0.58
C GLU A 92 -0.86 17.04 -0.69
N PHE A 93 -1.94 17.50 -0.05
CA PHE A 93 -3.23 16.81 -0.07
C PHE A 93 -3.83 16.77 -1.49
N ALA A 94 -3.78 17.88 -2.22
CA ALA A 94 -4.19 17.96 -3.61
C ALA A 94 -3.40 17.00 -4.51
N HIS A 95 -2.07 16.97 -4.37
CA HIS A 95 -1.22 16.06 -5.15
C HIS A 95 -1.56 14.59 -4.93
N ILE A 96 -1.96 14.24 -3.71
CA ILE A 96 -2.38 12.88 -3.37
C ILE A 96 -3.74 12.55 -3.97
N LEU A 97 -4.72 13.47 -3.91
CA LEU A 97 -6.01 13.27 -4.58
C LEU A 97 -5.81 13.09 -6.09
N ASP A 98 -4.92 13.88 -6.71
CA ASP A 98 -4.54 13.73 -8.11
C ASP A 98 -3.88 12.38 -8.41
N PHE A 99 -2.95 11.94 -7.55
CA PHE A 99 -2.31 10.62 -7.67
C PHE A 99 -3.34 9.48 -7.69
N TYR A 100 -4.36 9.56 -6.83
CA TYR A 100 -5.45 8.59 -6.80
C TYR A 100 -6.54 8.85 -7.88
N GLY A 101 -6.42 9.94 -8.65
CA GLY A 101 -7.39 10.37 -9.65
C GLY A 101 -8.77 10.68 -9.06
N ILE A 102 -8.78 11.20 -7.83
CA ILE A 102 -9.98 11.65 -7.13
C ILE A 102 -10.22 13.09 -7.54
N ASP A 103 -11.42 13.40 -8.05
CA ASP A 103 -11.77 14.78 -8.36
C ASP A 103 -11.95 15.59 -7.07
N TRP A 104 -11.42 16.81 -7.08
CA TRP A 104 -11.47 17.73 -5.95
C TRP A 104 -11.65 19.18 -6.39
N ILE A 105 -12.18 19.99 -5.48
CA ILE A 105 -12.35 21.43 -5.63
C ILE A 105 -11.72 22.09 -4.40
N TYR A 106 -10.77 23.00 -4.60
CA TYR A 106 -10.13 23.77 -3.54
C TYR A 106 -10.98 24.99 -3.18
N GLU A 107 -11.15 25.26 -1.88
CA GLU A 107 -11.98 26.34 -1.33
C GLU A 107 -13.35 26.49 -2.05
N PRO A 108 -14.17 25.42 -2.08
CA PRO A 108 -15.34 25.28 -2.97
C PRO A 108 -16.41 26.35 -2.75
N ARG A 109 -16.64 26.73 -1.48
CA ARG A 109 -17.56 27.79 -1.05
C ARG A 109 -17.38 28.10 0.43
N SER A 110 -17.74 29.31 0.82
CA SER A 110 -17.76 29.75 2.22
C SER A 110 -19.15 29.65 2.83
N PHE A 111 -19.21 29.25 4.09
CA PHE A 111 -20.43 29.14 4.88
C PHE A 111 -20.50 30.22 5.96
N PRO A 112 -21.60 30.97 6.08
CA PRO A 112 -21.78 31.92 7.17
C PRO A 112 -22.12 31.18 8.48
N LEU A 113 -21.43 31.55 9.57
CA LEU A 113 -21.56 30.93 10.90
C LEU A 113 -22.35 31.76 11.93
N GLU A 114 -22.67 33.02 11.66
CA GLU A 114 -23.67 33.81 12.42
C GLU A 114 -24.02 35.13 11.73
N ASN A 115 -25.23 35.63 11.99
CA ASN A 115 -25.72 36.96 11.61
C ASN A 115 -25.98 37.75 12.90
N LYS A 116 -24.94 38.36 13.48
CA LYS A 116 -25.13 39.36 14.54
C LYS A 116 -25.20 40.72 13.87
N SER A 117 -26.36 41.36 14.01
CA SER A 117 -26.59 42.76 13.67
C SER A 117 -25.36 43.61 14.02
N GLU A 118 -24.84 44.28 12.99
CA GLU A 118 -23.81 45.32 12.96
C GLU A 118 -22.33 44.96 12.81
N HIS A 119 -21.83 43.73 13.02
CA HIS A 119 -20.40 43.41 12.75
C HIS A 119 -20.22 42.16 11.88
N ALA A 120 -19.17 42.18 11.03
CA ALA A 120 -18.93 41.25 9.92
C ALA A 120 -19.23 39.78 10.23
N SER A 121 -20.04 39.15 9.38
CA SER A 121 -20.41 37.73 9.46
C SER A 121 -19.17 36.83 9.46
N GLU A 122 -19.00 36.01 10.50
CA GLU A 122 -17.89 35.05 10.58
C GLU A 122 -18.12 33.94 9.54
N MET A 123 -17.19 33.81 8.59
CA MET A 123 -17.27 32.80 7.53
C MET A 123 -16.36 31.60 7.84
N PHE A 124 -16.75 30.44 7.30
CA PHE A 124 -15.97 29.22 7.29
C PHE A 124 -15.88 28.67 5.86
N THR A 125 -14.66 28.59 5.32
CA THR A 125 -14.38 28.00 4.01
C THR A 125 -13.65 26.69 4.26
N PRO A 126 -14.21 25.54 3.88
CA PRO A 126 -13.48 24.28 3.92
C PRO A 126 -12.35 24.29 2.89
N ASP A 127 -11.22 23.67 3.21
CA ASP A 127 -10.06 23.63 2.32
C ASP A 127 -10.35 22.87 1.00
N PHE A 128 -11.08 21.75 1.06
CA PHE A 128 -11.41 20.93 -0.12
C PHE A 128 -12.87 20.44 -0.14
N TYR A 129 -13.38 20.19 -1.34
CA TYR A 129 -14.59 19.38 -1.56
C TYR A 129 -14.32 18.27 -2.56
N ILE A 130 -14.81 17.08 -2.24
CA ILE A 130 -14.69 15.86 -3.05
C ILE A 130 -16.09 15.55 -3.61
N PRO A 131 -16.39 15.89 -4.88
CA PRO A 131 -17.75 15.80 -5.43
C PRO A 131 -18.31 14.39 -5.46
N SER A 132 -17.47 13.39 -5.72
CA SER A 132 -17.90 11.99 -5.79
C SER A 132 -18.49 11.45 -4.50
N LEU A 133 -18.18 12.09 -3.35
CA LEU A 133 -18.65 11.69 -2.03
C LEU A 133 -19.58 12.70 -1.35
N ASP A 134 -19.76 13.86 -1.97
CA ASP A 134 -20.38 15.02 -1.32
C ASP A 134 -19.74 15.32 0.05
N LEU A 135 -18.41 15.39 0.09
CA LEU A 135 -17.62 15.54 1.31
C LEU A 135 -16.76 16.79 1.28
N TYR A 136 -16.89 17.61 2.32
CA TYR A 136 -16.00 18.73 2.60
C TYR A 136 -14.88 18.29 3.55
N VAL A 137 -13.65 18.72 3.26
CA VAL A 137 -12.46 18.38 4.04
C VAL A 137 -11.79 19.67 4.51
N GLU A 138 -11.52 19.71 5.81
CA GLU A 138 -10.75 20.76 6.47
C GLU A 138 -9.45 20.16 7.00
N LEU A 139 -8.31 20.76 6.64
CA LEU A 139 -6.99 20.41 7.12
C LEU A 139 -6.63 21.24 8.35
N THR A 140 -6.07 20.57 9.36
CA THR A 140 -5.57 21.24 10.57
C THR A 140 -4.10 20.96 10.83
N THR A 141 -3.38 22.04 11.15
CA THR A 141 -2.00 21.97 11.63
C THR A 141 -1.96 21.74 13.14
N MET A 142 -0.89 21.13 13.64
CA MET A 142 -0.75 20.71 15.05
C MET A 142 -0.51 21.86 16.06
N LYS A 143 -0.50 23.14 15.64
CA LYS A 143 -0.33 24.27 16.57
C LYS A 143 -1.61 24.48 17.40
N GLN A 144 -1.56 24.10 18.68
CA GLN A 144 -2.70 24.10 19.63
C GLN A 144 -3.56 25.38 19.61
N ASN A 145 -2.94 26.56 19.46
CA ASN A 145 -3.66 27.85 19.47
C ASN A 145 -4.59 28.07 18.25
N LEU A 146 -4.32 27.40 17.12
CA LEU A 146 -5.12 27.51 15.89
C LEU A 146 -6.21 26.44 15.80
N VAL A 147 -6.05 25.33 16.52
CA VAL A 147 -6.98 24.19 16.53
C VAL A 147 -8.26 24.49 17.31
N THR A 148 -8.18 25.24 18.42
CA THR A 148 -9.34 25.59 19.25
C THR A 148 -10.35 26.47 18.51
N GLY A 149 -9.87 27.43 17.71
CA GLY A 149 -10.70 28.29 16.87
C GLY A 149 -11.36 27.54 15.71
N LYS A 150 -10.60 26.72 14.97
CA LYS A 150 -11.12 25.89 13.88
C LYS A 150 -12.16 24.87 14.38
N ASN A 151 -11.92 24.22 15.52
CA ASN A 151 -12.89 23.28 16.13
C ASN A 151 -14.17 23.96 16.62
N ARG A 152 -14.12 25.24 17.00
CA ARG A 152 -15.32 26.02 17.35
C ARG A 152 -16.16 26.28 16.10
N LYS A 153 -15.54 26.79 15.04
CA LYS A 153 -16.19 27.07 13.77
C LYS A 153 -16.82 25.82 13.15
N LEU A 154 -16.12 24.69 13.20
CA LEU A 154 -16.60 23.43 12.65
C LEU A 154 -17.80 22.86 13.43
N ARG A 155 -17.84 23.07 14.76
CA ARG A 155 -19.02 22.75 15.58
C ARG A 155 -20.21 23.64 15.25
N GLN A 156 -19.99 24.94 15.04
CA GLN A 156 -21.04 25.86 14.62
C GLN A 156 -21.56 25.52 13.22
N LEU A 157 -20.67 25.18 12.29
CA LEU A 157 -21.04 24.76 10.95
C LEU A 157 -21.95 23.52 10.99
N LYS A 158 -21.56 22.49 11.75
CA LYS A 158 -22.37 21.27 11.91
C LYS A 158 -23.72 21.52 12.58
N ALA A 159 -23.83 22.55 13.43
CA ALA A 159 -25.08 22.93 14.06
C ALA A 159 -26.02 23.69 13.10
N LEU A 160 -25.46 24.53 12.21
CA LEU A 160 -26.22 25.33 11.25
C LEU A 160 -26.54 24.59 9.95
N TYR A 161 -25.66 23.68 9.54
CA TYR A 161 -25.75 22.90 8.30
C TYR A 161 -25.54 21.40 8.60
N PRO A 162 -26.48 20.74 9.30
CA PRO A 162 -26.36 19.34 9.69
C PRO A 162 -26.32 18.36 8.51
N GLU A 163 -26.82 18.77 7.33
CA GLU A 163 -26.81 18.01 6.09
C GLU A 163 -25.42 17.92 5.45
N ILE A 164 -24.50 18.81 5.82
CA ILE A 164 -23.17 18.87 5.23
C ILE A 164 -22.25 17.83 5.87
N LYS A 165 -21.72 16.93 5.03
CA LYS A 165 -20.67 16.01 5.44
C LYS A 165 -19.34 16.76 5.44
N ILE A 166 -18.86 17.13 6.63
CA ILE A 166 -17.55 17.76 6.81
C ILE A 166 -16.65 16.95 7.74
N SER A 167 -15.43 16.70 7.28
CA SER A 167 -14.40 16.00 8.03
C SER A 167 -13.20 16.90 8.34
N LEU A 168 -12.64 16.71 9.55
CA LEU A 168 -11.43 17.37 10.00
C LEU A 168 -10.27 16.39 9.95
N LEU A 169 -9.23 16.74 9.23
CA LEU A 169 -8.03 15.93 9.08
C LEU A 169 -6.86 16.58 9.83
N TYR A 170 -6.34 15.88 10.84
CA TYR A 170 -5.13 16.27 11.54
C TYR A 170 -3.90 15.82 10.76
N LYS A 171 -2.89 16.70 10.67
CA LYS A 171 -1.62 16.40 9.99
C LYS A 171 -1.00 15.06 10.43
N ASN A 172 -0.97 14.75 11.73
CA ASN A 172 -0.37 13.49 12.21
C ASN A 172 -1.11 12.22 11.76
N ASP A 173 -2.44 12.30 11.63
CA ASP A 173 -3.26 11.16 11.22
C ASP A 173 -3.22 10.96 9.71
N TYR A 174 -3.13 12.07 8.98
CA TYR A 174 -2.80 12.12 7.57
C TYR A 174 -1.40 11.52 7.29
N ASP A 175 -0.37 11.95 8.01
CA ASP A 175 1.01 11.45 7.88
C ASP A 175 1.10 9.94 8.14
N ARG A 176 0.31 9.43 9.11
CA ARG A 176 0.20 8.00 9.40
C ARG A 176 -0.52 7.22 8.31
N LEU A 177 -1.60 7.76 7.77
CA LEU A 177 -2.33 7.16 6.66
C LEU A 177 -1.42 7.06 5.43
N LEU A 178 -0.76 8.16 5.07
CA LEU A 178 0.19 8.19 3.98
C LEU A 178 1.34 7.21 4.18
N ALA A 179 1.91 7.13 5.38
CA ALA A 179 3.04 6.24 5.65
C ALA A 179 2.70 4.77 5.50
N LYS A 180 1.44 4.39 5.74
CA LYS A 180 0.93 3.04 5.48
C LYS A 180 0.94 2.70 3.99
N TYR A 181 0.79 3.69 3.12
CA TYR A 181 0.76 3.55 1.65
C TYR A 181 2.05 4.02 0.98
N GLY A 182 3.11 4.33 1.75
CA GLY A 182 4.42 4.71 1.24
C GLY A 182 4.62 6.21 0.95
N ALA A 183 3.73 7.09 1.43
CA ALA A 183 3.82 8.54 1.26
C ALA A 183 3.95 9.27 2.63
N GLY A 184 4.30 10.56 2.62
CA GLY A 184 4.26 11.44 3.80
C GLY A 184 5.44 11.35 4.79
N PRO A 185 5.46 12.19 5.84
CA PRO A 185 6.61 12.39 6.75
C PRO A 185 7.08 11.15 7.52
N LEU A 186 6.16 10.23 7.86
CA LEU A 186 6.50 8.95 8.49
C LEU A 186 7.07 7.93 7.49
N ALA A 187 6.70 8.02 6.20
CA ALA A 187 7.43 7.33 5.14
C ALA A 187 8.80 7.97 4.95
N GLN A 188 8.93 9.30 5.03
CA GLN A 188 10.23 10.00 4.99
C GLN A 188 11.14 9.60 6.17
N SER A 189 10.61 9.41 7.39
CA SER A 189 11.40 8.93 8.53
C SER A 189 11.84 7.48 8.37
N ARG A 190 11.05 6.65 7.67
CA ARG A 190 11.42 5.27 7.28
C ARG A 190 12.32 5.22 6.05
N ALA A 191 12.30 6.27 5.21
CA ALA A 191 13.12 6.44 4.02
C ALA A 191 14.49 7.05 4.33
N HIS A 192 14.89 7.13 5.61
CA HIS A 192 16.26 7.49 5.93
C HIS A 192 17.23 6.51 5.27
N GLY A 193 18.22 7.01 4.53
CA GLY A 193 19.10 6.16 3.75
C GLY A 193 18.46 5.58 2.49
N ILE A 194 17.40 6.20 1.95
CA ILE A 194 16.80 5.83 0.66
C ILE A 194 17.03 6.92 -0.38
N ARG A 195 17.66 6.56 -1.51
CA ARG A 195 18.00 7.48 -2.61
C ARG A 195 16.80 7.73 -3.50
N ARG A 196 16.08 6.66 -3.86
CA ARG A 196 14.87 6.72 -4.68
C ARG A 196 14.02 5.48 -4.51
N VAL A 197 12.70 5.64 -4.61
CA VAL A 197 11.75 4.53 -4.72
C VAL A 197 11.72 4.03 -6.16
N LEU A 198 11.81 2.71 -6.36
CA LEU A 198 11.70 2.07 -7.68
C LEU A 198 10.27 1.58 -7.94
N PHE A 199 9.64 0.95 -6.94
CA PHE A 199 8.26 0.50 -7.02
C PHE A 199 7.54 0.84 -5.72
N SER A 200 6.48 1.63 -5.84
CA SER A 200 5.59 1.98 -4.74
C SER A 200 4.78 0.79 -4.23
N ALA A 201 4.20 0.91 -3.04
CA ALA A 201 3.35 -0.12 -2.45
C ALA A 201 2.14 -0.47 -3.34
N SER A 202 1.56 0.52 -4.03
CA SER A 202 0.42 0.33 -4.92
C SER A 202 0.80 -0.38 -6.22
N GLU A 203 1.98 -0.07 -6.78
CA GLU A 203 2.51 -0.76 -7.96
C GLU A 203 2.78 -2.24 -7.63
N ILE A 204 3.35 -2.51 -6.47
CA ILE A 204 3.58 -3.88 -5.97
C ILE A 204 2.26 -4.61 -5.79
N ASP A 205 1.27 -4.06 -5.06
CA ASP A 205 -0.04 -4.70 -4.86
C ASP A 205 -0.71 -5.03 -6.21
N LYS A 206 -0.74 -4.06 -7.12
CA LYS A 206 -1.31 -4.25 -8.47
C LYS A 206 -0.60 -5.38 -9.20
N ARG A 207 0.73 -5.44 -9.14
CA ARG A 207 1.49 -6.46 -9.85
C ARG A 207 1.29 -7.85 -9.23
N VAL A 208 1.29 -7.94 -7.91
CA VAL A 208 1.03 -9.20 -7.18
C VAL A 208 -0.34 -9.75 -7.53
N ARG A 209 -1.38 -8.91 -7.61
CA ARG A 209 -2.72 -9.33 -8.07
C ARG A 209 -2.69 -9.92 -9.49
N GLN A 210 -2.03 -9.25 -10.43
CA GLN A 210 -1.90 -9.76 -11.81
C GLN A 210 -1.19 -11.12 -11.87
N LEU A 211 -0.15 -11.32 -11.05
CA LEU A 211 0.53 -12.62 -10.97
C LEU A 211 -0.41 -13.68 -10.38
N ALA A 212 -1.10 -13.36 -9.28
CA ALA A 212 -2.03 -14.27 -8.64
C ALA A 212 -3.22 -14.67 -9.53
N GLU A 213 -3.79 -13.73 -10.29
CA GLU A 213 -4.84 -13.99 -11.27
C GLU A 213 -4.36 -14.98 -12.34
N LYS A 214 -3.18 -14.74 -12.91
CA LYS A 214 -2.57 -15.62 -13.90
C LYS A 214 -2.31 -17.02 -13.33
N MET A 215 -1.71 -17.10 -12.14
CA MET A 215 -1.45 -18.37 -11.45
C MET A 215 -2.74 -19.12 -11.15
N SER A 216 -3.79 -18.41 -10.72
CA SER A 216 -5.09 -19.04 -10.43
C SER A 216 -5.73 -19.63 -11.68
N ALA A 217 -5.56 -18.98 -12.84
CA ALA A 217 -6.01 -19.51 -14.13
C ALA A 217 -5.17 -20.72 -14.57
N ASP A 218 -3.84 -20.63 -14.51
CA ASP A 218 -2.93 -21.70 -14.95
C ASP A 218 -3.05 -22.98 -14.10
N TYR A 219 -3.45 -22.82 -12.84
CA TYR A 219 -3.65 -23.90 -11.87
C TYR A 219 -5.12 -24.12 -11.48
N ALA A 220 -6.06 -23.74 -12.35
CA ALA A 220 -7.47 -24.05 -12.16
C ALA A 220 -7.69 -25.54 -11.86
N GLU A 221 -8.53 -25.83 -10.87
CA GLU A 221 -8.85 -27.19 -10.40
C GLU A 221 -7.65 -28.01 -9.86
N ARG A 222 -6.49 -27.36 -9.66
CA ARG A 222 -5.29 -27.99 -9.11
C ARG A 222 -5.01 -27.44 -7.71
N ARG A 223 -4.09 -28.10 -7.00
CA ARG A 223 -3.58 -27.68 -5.69
C ARG A 223 -2.05 -27.61 -5.71
N PRO A 224 -1.45 -26.50 -6.20
CA PRO A 224 -0.01 -26.37 -6.24
C PRO A 224 0.60 -26.20 -4.83
N ILE A 225 1.89 -26.50 -4.71
CA ILE A 225 2.72 -26.18 -3.54
C ILE A 225 3.49 -24.89 -3.88
N LEU A 226 3.25 -23.82 -3.13
CA LEU A 226 4.10 -22.63 -3.15
C LEU A 226 5.31 -22.89 -2.24
N VAL A 227 6.50 -22.89 -2.82
CA VAL A 227 7.75 -23.09 -2.10
C VAL A 227 8.49 -21.76 -2.05
N GLY A 228 8.56 -21.15 -0.87
CA GLY A 228 9.30 -19.92 -0.66
C GLY A 228 10.77 -20.17 -0.31
N VAL A 229 11.68 -19.37 -0.87
CA VAL A 229 13.13 -19.49 -0.61
C VAL A 229 13.58 -18.41 0.35
N GLN A 230 14.08 -18.80 1.53
CA GLN A 230 14.50 -17.84 2.54
C GLN A 230 15.62 -16.89 2.07
N ARG A 231 15.58 -15.59 2.42
CA ARG A 231 14.73 -14.94 3.46
C ARG A 231 13.78 -13.85 2.96
N GLY A 232 14.09 -13.11 1.90
CA GLY A 232 13.35 -11.89 1.55
C GLY A 232 11.99 -12.12 0.87
N PHE A 233 11.71 -13.36 0.44
CA PHE A 233 10.45 -13.73 -0.22
C PHE A 233 9.19 -13.56 0.65
N LEU A 234 9.32 -13.45 1.99
CA LEU A 234 8.20 -13.59 2.93
C LEU A 234 7.06 -12.61 2.66
N CYS A 235 7.36 -11.32 2.47
CA CYS A 235 6.36 -10.30 2.19
C CYS A 235 5.62 -10.59 0.88
N PHE A 236 6.39 -10.85 -0.18
CA PHE A 236 5.86 -11.16 -1.49
C PHE A 236 4.96 -12.40 -1.48
N MET A 237 5.44 -13.51 -0.91
CA MET A 237 4.67 -14.75 -0.88
C MET A 237 3.41 -14.63 -0.03
N ALA A 238 3.46 -13.87 1.08
CA ALA A 238 2.30 -13.63 1.92
C ALA A 238 1.22 -12.81 1.22
N ASP A 239 1.58 -11.84 0.38
CA ASP A 239 0.61 -11.06 -0.39
C ASP A 239 0.11 -11.86 -1.60
N LEU A 240 1.00 -12.59 -2.28
CA LEU A 240 0.65 -13.45 -3.41
C LEU A 240 -0.37 -14.53 -3.01
N MET A 241 -0.12 -15.26 -1.91
CA MET A 241 -1.01 -16.35 -1.47
C MET A 241 -2.41 -15.86 -1.07
N ARG A 242 -2.56 -14.61 -0.62
CA ARG A 242 -3.88 -14.03 -0.27
C ARG A 242 -4.72 -13.69 -1.49
N GLN A 243 -4.08 -13.48 -2.65
CA GLN A 243 -4.75 -13.11 -3.89
C GLN A 243 -5.04 -14.33 -4.80
N ILE A 244 -4.36 -15.46 -4.58
CA ILE A 244 -4.61 -16.70 -5.34
C ILE A 244 -5.96 -17.29 -4.93
N THR A 245 -6.78 -17.66 -5.91
CA THR A 245 -8.17 -18.14 -5.69
C THR A 245 -8.33 -19.65 -5.72
N VAL A 246 -7.29 -20.39 -6.12
CA VAL A 246 -7.27 -21.86 -6.08
C VAL A 246 -6.71 -22.37 -4.75
N PRO A 247 -7.14 -23.55 -4.27
CA PRO A 247 -6.52 -24.18 -3.10
C PRO A 247 -5.02 -24.38 -3.32
N LEU A 248 -4.21 -24.16 -2.30
CA LEU A 248 -2.76 -24.31 -2.38
C LEU A 248 -2.19 -24.82 -1.05
N ASP A 249 -0.97 -25.37 -1.11
CA ASP A 249 -0.17 -25.68 0.08
C ASP A 249 1.07 -24.77 0.12
N LEU A 250 1.64 -24.58 1.31
CA LEU A 250 2.82 -23.75 1.52
C LEU A 250 3.96 -24.59 2.09
N ASP A 251 5.15 -24.37 1.55
CA ASP A 251 6.39 -24.92 2.08
C ASP A 251 7.54 -23.92 1.91
N PHE A 252 8.67 -24.19 2.55
CA PHE A 252 9.81 -23.30 2.59
C PHE A 252 11.11 -24.08 2.51
N MET A 253 12.02 -23.59 1.67
CA MET A 253 13.40 -24.06 1.61
C MET A 253 14.38 -22.96 1.99
N ALA A 254 15.56 -23.35 2.46
CA ALA A 254 16.65 -22.45 2.75
C ALA A 254 17.95 -23.02 2.17
N ILE A 255 18.80 -22.11 1.72
CA ILE A 255 20.12 -22.40 1.16
C ILE A 255 21.17 -21.61 1.94
N SER A 256 22.41 -22.11 1.95
CA SER A 256 23.55 -21.38 2.49
C SER A 256 23.91 -20.20 1.58
N HIS A 257 24.48 -19.16 2.18
CA HIS A 257 25.14 -18.12 1.40
C HIS A 257 26.30 -18.73 0.61
N TYR A 258 26.59 -18.13 -0.54
CA TYR A 258 27.76 -18.48 -1.35
C TYR A 258 29.03 -18.14 -0.56
N SER A 259 29.67 -19.13 0.05
CA SER A 259 31.05 -18.99 0.55
C SER A 259 32.01 -19.43 -0.55
N GLN A 260 33.16 -18.75 -0.68
CA GLN A 260 34.17 -19.10 -1.68
C GLN A 260 34.72 -20.53 -1.51
N GLU A 261 34.53 -21.14 -0.33
CA GLU A 261 35.08 -22.45 0.02
C GLU A 261 34.10 -23.62 -0.13
N GLU A 262 32.77 -23.42 0.00
CA GLU A 262 31.81 -24.54 0.10
C GLU A 262 30.66 -24.52 -0.92
N GLY A 263 30.49 -23.44 -1.69
CA GLY A 263 29.40 -23.30 -2.66
C GLY A 263 28.00 -23.17 -2.04
N VAL A 264 26.94 -23.31 -2.84
CA VAL A 264 25.55 -23.23 -2.38
C VAL A 264 25.08 -24.62 -1.93
N ARG A 265 24.60 -24.73 -0.70
CA ARG A 265 24.04 -25.97 -0.12
C ARG A 265 22.62 -25.74 0.38
N VAL A 266 21.73 -26.71 0.22
CA VAL A 266 20.41 -26.68 0.87
C VAL A 266 20.59 -26.89 2.38
N THR A 267 20.23 -25.89 3.18
CA THR A 267 20.28 -25.92 4.65
C THR A 267 18.95 -26.35 5.25
N LYS A 268 17.85 -26.07 4.57
CA LYS A 268 16.52 -26.62 4.86
C LYS A 268 15.86 -27.05 3.55
N ASP A 269 15.51 -28.33 3.45
CA ASP A 269 14.73 -28.84 2.32
C ASP A 269 13.22 -28.66 2.57
N ILE A 270 12.42 -28.84 1.53
CA ILE A 270 10.95 -28.87 1.65
C ILE A 270 10.51 -30.07 2.49
N ASP A 271 9.49 -29.88 3.32
CA ASP A 271 8.93 -30.89 4.20
C ASP A 271 7.88 -31.76 3.45
N MET A 272 7.20 -31.18 2.46
CA MET A 272 6.16 -31.84 1.67
C MET A 272 6.72 -32.71 0.54
N GLN A 273 5.99 -33.78 0.21
CA GLN A 273 6.30 -34.60 -0.96
C GLN A 273 5.95 -33.87 -2.26
N ALA A 274 6.98 -33.56 -3.06
CA ALA A 274 6.82 -32.89 -4.34
C ALA A 274 6.42 -33.83 -5.50
N LYS A 275 6.61 -35.14 -5.36
CA LYS A 275 6.37 -36.10 -6.43
C LYS A 275 4.93 -36.02 -6.95
N ASP A 276 4.77 -35.96 -8.27
CA ASP A 276 3.48 -35.86 -8.96
C ASP A 276 2.62 -34.64 -8.55
N ARG A 277 3.23 -33.64 -7.87
CA ARG A 277 2.59 -32.37 -7.50
C ARG A 277 3.01 -31.23 -8.42
N HIS A 278 2.13 -30.25 -8.56
CA HIS A 278 2.49 -28.97 -9.15
C HIS A 278 3.23 -28.12 -8.12
N VAL A 279 4.46 -27.72 -8.42
CA VAL A 279 5.30 -26.92 -7.52
C VAL A 279 5.59 -25.57 -8.17
N ILE A 280 5.47 -24.51 -7.37
CA ILE A 280 5.77 -23.13 -7.79
C ILE A 280 6.81 -22.59 -6.81
N LEU A 281 8.03 -22.38 -7.30
CA LEU A 281 9.10 -21.76 -6.53
C LEU A 281 8.89 -20.25 -6.50
N VAL A 282 8.87 -19.64 -5.31
CA VAL A 282 8.66 -18.22 -5.09
C VAL A 282 9.94 -17.58 -4.58
N GLU A 283 10.46 -16.63 -5.34
CA GLU A 283 11.72 -15.93 -5.10
C GLU A 283 11.51 -14.41 -5.00
N ASP A 284 12.34 -13.75 -4.19
CA ASP A 284 12.33 -12.28 -4.07
C ASP A 284 13.08 -11.63 -5.23
N ILE A 285 14.28 -12.11 -5.56
CA ILE A 285 15.09 -11.57 -6.65
C ILE A 285 15.92 -12.65 -7.33
N VAL A 286 15.85 -12.67 -8.65
CA VAL A 286 16.72 -13.51 -9.47
C VAL A 286 17.81 -12.65 -10.11
N ASP A 287 19.04 -12.80 -9.61
CA ASP A 287 20.24 -12.08 -10.07
C ASP A 287 20.98 -12.87 -11.18
N THR A 288 22.04 -13.59 -10.83
CA THR A 288 22.85 -14.35 -11.80
C THR A 288 22.15 -15.61 -12.36
N GLY A 289 21.12 -16.10 -11.67
CA GLY A 289 20.41 -17.34 -12.00
C GLY A 289 21.10 -18.63 -11.52
N ILE A 290 22.32 -18.55 -10.96
CA ILE A 290 23.06 -19.73 -10.47
C ILE A 290 22.31 -20.41 -9.33
N THR A 291 21.90 -19.63 -8.34
CA THR A 291 21.14 -20.12 -7.17
C THR A 291 19.82 -20.75 -7.60
N LEU A 292 19.10 -20.08 -8.51
CA LEU A 292 17.85 -20.58 -9.07
C LEU A 292 18.07 -21.92 -9.77
N ASN A 293 19.05 -22.03 -10.66
CA ASN A 293 19.37 -23.28 -11.36
C ASN A 293 19.66 -24.44 -10.40
N TYR A 294 20.42 -24.17 -9.33
CA TYR A 294 20.71 -25.16 -8.30
C TYR A 294 19.43 -25.67 -7.62
N MET A 295 18.55 -24.76 -7.18
CA MET A 295 17.29 -25.13 -6.53
C MET A 295 16.34 -25.86 -7.47
N LEU A 296 16.25 -25.43 -8.73
CA LEU A 296 15.43 -26.10 -9.73
C LEU A 296 15.93 -27.51 -10.02
N LYS A 297 17.24 -27.74 -10.10
CA LYS A 297 17.80 -29.10 -10.21
C LYS A 297 17.42 -29.97 -9.01
N HIS A 298 17.55 -29.44 -7.79
CA HIS A 298 17.18 -30.13 -6.56
C HIS A 298 15.69 -30.49 -6.51
N LEU A 299 14.81 -29.57 -6.90
CA LEU A 299 13.36 -29.79 -6.94
C LEU A 299 12.93 -30.73 -8.09
N ARG A 300 13.55 -30.63 -9.28
CA ARG A 300 13.30 -31.56 -10.40
C ARG A 300 13.63 -33.00 -10.03
N ALA A 301 14.68 -33.23 -9.24
CA ALA A 301 15.04 -34.57 -8.76
C ALA A 301 13.98 -35.22 -7.85
N LYS A 302 13.02 -34.44 -7.34
CA LYS A 302 11.87 -34.94 -6.56
C LYS A 302 10.66 -35.31 -7.42
N GLU A 303 10.80 -35.26 -8.75
CA GLU A 303 9.80 -35.69 -9.74
C GLU A 303 8.42 -34.98 -9.63
N PRO A 304 8.35 -33.64 -9.57
CA PRO A 304 7.07 -32.95 -9.58
C PRO A 304 6.35 -33.10 -10.92
N ALA A 305 5.01 -33.07 -10.91
CA ALA A 305 4.20 -33.07 -12.13
C ALA A 305 4.44 -31.81 -12.99
N SER A 306 4.73 -30.68 -12.34
CA SER A 306 5.25 -29.48 -13.00
C SER A 306 6.07 -28.65 -12.01
N LEU A 307 7.07 -27.93 -12.51
CA LEU A 307 7.82 -26.96 -11.74
C LEU A 307 7.82 -25.61 -12.46
N ALA A 308 7.27 -24.59 -11.80
CA ALA A 308 7.24 -23.22 -12.29
C ALA A 308 8.00 -22.27 -11.35
N VAL A 309 8.43 -21.12 -11.88
CA VAL A 309 9.14 -20.08 -11.13
C VAL A 309 8.37 -18.77 -11.11
N CYS A 310 8.16 -18.25 -9.91
CA CYS A 310 7.62 -16.92 -9.65
C CYS A 310 8.66 -16.06 -8.96
N ALA A 311 9.16 -15.04 -9.64
CA ALA A 311 10.14 -14.10 -9.09
C ALA A 311 9.50 -12.72 -8.94
N LEU A 312 9.64 -12.09 -7.77
CA LEU A 312 9.24 -10.68 -7.62
C LEU A 312 10.11 -9.79 -8.50
N LEU A 313 11.44 -9.93 -8.44
CA LEU A 313 12.38 -9.12 -9.23
C LEU A 313 13.24 -9.99 -10.16
N ASP A 314 13.38 -9.58 -11.42
CA ASP A 314 14.30 -10.17 -12.41
C ASP A 314 15.38 -9.15 -12.80
N ARG A 315 16.64 -9.43 -12.44
CA ARG A 315 17.79 -8.59 -12.81
C ARG A 315 18.52 -9.16 -14.02
N ARG A 316 17.90 -9.02 -15.20
CA ARG A 316 18.44 -9.58 -16.45
C ARG A 316 19.85 -9.15 -16.81
N ALA A 317 20.24 -7.92 -16.45
CA ALA A 317 21.56 -7.39 -16.75
C ALA A 317 22.74 -8.22 -16.19
N ARG A 318 22.50 -9.05 -15.17
CA ARG A 318 23.52 -9.89 -14.52
C ARG A 318 23.38 -11.38 -14.81
N ARG A 319 22.49 -11.76 -15.72
CA ARG A 319 22.15 -13.15 -16.02
C ARG A 319 23.38 -13.92 -16.51
N LEU A 320 23.76 -14.96 -15.78
CA LEU A 320 24.80 -15.93 -16.18
C LEU A 320 24.18 -17.26 -16.59
N VAL A 321 23.10 -17.66 -15.90
CA VAL A 321 22.33 -18.86 -16.20
C VAL A 321 20.89 -18.47 -16.46
N ASP A 322 20.43 -18.73 -17.68
CA ASP A 322 19.07 -18.44 -18.11
C ASP A 322 18.13 -19.60 -17.78
N GLU A 323 17.36 -19.43 -16.71
CA GLU A 323 16.27 -20.32 -16.35
C GLU A 323 14.95 -19.61 -16.65
N LYS A 324 13.98 -20.36 -17.17
CA LYS A 324 12.66 -19.82 -17.48
C LYS A 324 11.98 -19.33 -16.21
N LEU A 325 11.59 -18.06 -16.21
CA LEU A 325 10.70 -17.47 -15.20
C LEU A 325 9.28 -17.44 -15.76
N ASP A 326 8.34 -18.15 -15.14
CA ASP A 326 6.95 -18.26 -15.61
C ASP A 326 6.11 -17.04 -15.19
N TYR A 327 6.44 -16.49 -14.02
CA TYR A 327 5.79 -15.34 -13.40
C TYR A 327 6.88 -14.36 -12.93
N VAL A 328 6.89 -13.15 -13.48
CA VAL A 328 7.88 -12.12 -13.13
C VAL A 328 7.12 -10.89 -12.64
N GLY A 329 7.39 -10.43 -11.42
CA GLY A 329 6.85 -9.18 -10.90
C GLY A 329 7.38 -8.00 -11.69
N PHE A 330 8.66 -7.70 -11.54
CA PHE A 330 9.29 -6.54 -12.15
C PHE A 330 10.66 -6.92 -12.72
N GLU A 331 10.98 -6.35 -13.87
CA GLU A 331 12.37 -6.31 -14.33
C GLU A 331 13.08 -5.12 -13.67
N VAL A 332 14.29 -5.33 -13.16
CA VAL A 332 15.05 -4.30 -12.45
C VAL A 332 16.40 -4.01 -13.11
N PRO A 333 16.83 -2.74 -13.12
CA PRO A 333 18.18 -2.38 -13.57
C PRO A 333 19.24 -2.98 -12.64
N ASP A 334 20.50 -2.88 -13.05
CA ASP A 334 21.61 -3.30 -12.19
C ASP A 334 21.87 -2.32 -11.02
N GLU A 335 20.93 -2.26 -10.09
CA GLU A 335 21.01 -1.44 -8.88
C GLU A 335 20.74 -2.28 -7.63
N PHE A 336 21.39 -1.96 -6.52
CA PHE A 336 21.08 -2.62 -5.26
C PHE A 336 19.74 -2.11 -4.73
N VAL A 337 18.87 -3.02 -4.26
CA VAL A 337 17.49 -2.73 -3.89
C VAL A 337 17.15 -3.29 -2.52
N VAL A 338 16.29 -2.57 -1.79
CA VAL A 338 15.81 -2.93 -0.45
C VAL A 338 14.31 -2.67 -0.33
N GLY A 339 13.70 -3.20 0.72
CA GLY A 339 12.28 -3.02 1.01
C GLY A 339 11.41 -4.15 0.47
N TYR A 340 10.18 -4.21 0.97
CA TYR A 340 9.22 -5.27 0.66
C TYR A 340 9.79 -6.68 0.89
N GLY A 341 10.45 -6.88 2.05
CA GLY A 341 11.12 -8.12 2.43
C GLY A 341 12.61 -8.17 2.09
N LEU A 342 13.06 -7.42 1.08
CA LEU A 342 14.48 -7.29 0.72
C LEU A 342 15.24 -6.44 1.74
N ASP A 343 16.51 -6.77 1.98
CA ASP A 343 17.30 -6.15 3.04
C ASP A 343 18.70 -5.69 2.62
N PHE A 344 19.28 -4.89 3.51
CA PHE A 344 20.71 -4.66 3.60
C PHE A 344 21.13 -4.80 5.06
N HIS A 345 21.93 -5.82 5.39
CA HIS A 345 22.30 -6.14 6.77
C HIS A 345 21.08 -6.30 7.70
N GLU A 346 20.04 -6.99 7.24
CA GLU A 346 18.77 -7.20 7.96
C GLU A 346 17.90 -5.94 8.17
N GLU A 347 18.35 -4.77 7.69
CA GLU A 347 17.58 -3.53 7.71
C GLU A 347 16.66 -3.39 6.48
N TYR A 348 15.73 -2.44 6.53
CA TYR A 348 14.83 -2.03 5.44
C TYR A 348 13.74 -3.04 5.02
N ARG A 349 13.75 -4.29 5.52
CA ARG A 349 12.76 -5.33 5.15
C ARG A 349 11.30 -4.88 5.28
N ASN A 350 11.01 -4.04 6.27
CA ASN A 350 9.67 -3.57 6.63
C ASN A 350 9.17 -2.37 5.80
N LEU A 351 9.95 -1.87 4.84
CA LEU A 351 9.48 -0.84 3.93
C LEU A 351 8.36 -1.40 3.04
N PRO A 352 7.24 -0.68 2.85
CA PRO A 352 6.12 -1.17 2.05
C PRO A 352 6.35 -1.03 0.53
N PHE A 353 7.51 -0.55 0.12
CA PHE A 353 7.90 -0.28 -1.25
C PHE A 353 9.31 -0.82 -1.51
N ILE A 354 9.69 -0.93 -2.77
CA ILE A 354 11.04 -1.33 -3.20
C ILE A 354 11.80 -0.07 -3.62
N ALA A 355 13.02 0.08 -3.11
CA ALA A 355 13.79 1.30 -3.28
C ALA A 355 15.29 1.03 -3.41
N VAL A 356 16.03 2.02 -3.92
CA VAL A 356 17.50 2.02 -3.88
C VAL A 356 17.96 2.79 -2.65
N PRO A 357 18.77 2.19 -1.76
CA PRO A 357 19.29 2.89 -0.60
C PRO A 357 20.41 3.89 -0.96
N GLU A 358 20.60 4.91 -0.11
CA GLU A 358 21.80 5.75 -0.07
C GLU A 358 22.87 5.04 0.76
N ILE A 359 23.73 4.28 0.10
CA ILE A 359 24.87 3.61 0.74
C ILE A 359 26.13 4.41 0.40
N LYS A 360 26.79 4.97 1.43
CA LYS A 360 28.01 5.79 1.26
C LYS A 360 29.24 4.97 0.85
N GLU A 361 29.26 3.68 1.18
CA GLU A 361 30.27 2.71 0.73
C GLU A 361 29.58 1.40 0.40
N PHE A 362 29.49 1.05 -0.89
CA PHE A 362 29.16 -0.33 -1.25
C PHE A 362 30.30 -1.21 -0.74
N PRO A 363 30.05 -2.25 0.08
CA PRO A 363 31.09 -3.22 0.36
C PRO A 363 31.56 -3.76 -0.99
N GLN A 364 32.87 -3.65 -1.26
CA GLN A 364 33.47 -4.34 -2.39
C GLN A 364 33.17 -5.82 -2.20
N LYS A 365 32.44 -6.41 -3.15
CA LYS A 365 32.11 -7.83 -3.17
C LYS A 365 33.37 -8.69 -3.26
#